data_AF-A0A2A2HVR9-F1
#
_entry.id   AF-A0A2A2HVR9-F1
#
_cell.length_a   1.000
_cell.length_b   1.000
_cell.length_c   1.000
_cell.angle_alpha   90.00
_cell.angle_beta   90.00
_cell.angle_gamma   90.00
#
_symmetry.space_group_name_H-M   'P 1'
#
loop_
_entity.id
_entity.type
_entity.pdbx_description
1 polymer ?
#
loop_
_entity_poly.entity_id
_entity_poly.type
_entity_poly.pdbx_seq_one_letter_code
_entity_poly.pdbx_strand_id
1 'polypeptide(L)' 'MNYCRTHGIPALFSFFFPGLGQLVKGHLFKALGIWIAFIITGTMHIFGAGFLLWPLIWIWQLYDAYNA' A
#
# COMPACT_ATOMS: atom_id res chain seq x y z
N MET A 1 -8.51 -20.60 -15.37
CA MET A 1 -8.91 -21.02 -14.00
C MET A 1 -9.33 -19.78 -13.24
N ASN A 2 -10.65 -19.62 -13.04
CA ASN A 2 -11.23 -18.52 -12.27
C ASN A 2 -11.08 -18.82 -10.78
N TYR A 3 -10.12 -18.17 -10.10
CA TYR A 3 -10.06 -18.21 -8.64
C TYR A 3 -10.68 -16.95 -8.06
N CYS A 4 -11.59 -17.17 -7.13
CA CYS A 4 -12.37 -16.21 -6.37
C CYS A 4 -11.64 -14.88 -6.16
N ARG A 5 -12.32 -13.81 -6.58
CA ARG A 5 -12.02 -12.43 -6.19
C ARG A 5 -12.20 -12.22 -4.67
N THR A 6 -11.36 -12.80 -3.84
CA THR A 6 -11.20 -12.36 -2.46
C THR A 6 -10.31 -11.13 -2.44
N HIS A 7 -10.81 -9.99 -2.93
CA HIS A 7 -10.05 -8.72 -2.92
C HIS A 7 -9.67 -8.27 -1.50
N GLY A 8 -10.34 -8.80 -0.48
CA GLY A 8 -10.02 -8.57 0.92
C GLY A 8 -8.68 -9.18 1.36
N ILE A 9 -8.22 -10.27 0.75
CA ILE A 9 -6.93 -10.90 1.12
C ILE A 9 -5.73 -10.01 0.77
N PRO A 10 -5.58 -9.50 -0.47
CA PRO A 10 -4.51 -8.56 -0.78
C PRO A 10 -4.63 -7.25 0.00
N ALA A 11 -5.85 -6.78 0.30
CA ALA A 11 -6.04 -5.64 1.19
C ALA A 11 -5.54 -5.94 2.61
N LEU A 12 -5.91 -7.07 3.22
CA LEU A 12 -5.42 -7.49 4.53
C LEU A 12 -3.89 -7.65 4.56
N PHE A 13 -3.29 -8.18 3.51
CA PHE A 13 -1.83 -8.23 3.39
C PHE A 13 -1.21 -6.82 3.32
N SER A 14 -1.82 -5.89 2.57
CA SER A 14 -1.37 -4.49 2.48
C SER A 14 -1.59 -3.69 3.78
N PHE A 15 -2.56 -4.10 4.61
CA PHE A 15 -2.81 -3.53 5.94
C PHE A 15 -1.63 -3.79 6.88
N PHE A 16 -1.15 -5.04 6.94
CA PHE A 16 -0.01 -5.41 7.80
C PHE A 16 1.33 -4.93 7.24
N PHE A 17 1.53 -5.06 5.92
CA PHE A 17 2.75 -4.61 5.26
C PHE A 17 2.40 -3.82 4.00
N PRO A 18 2.69 -2.51 3.98
CA PRO A 18 2.51 -1.69 2.80
C PRO A 18 3.10 -2.35 1.55
N GLY A 19 2.39 -2.31 0.42
CA GLY A 19 2.86 -2.87 -0.85
C GLY A 19 2.72 -4.40 -1.04
N LEU A 20 2.49 -5.20 0.00
CA LEU A 20 2.28 -6.65 -0.17
C LEU A 20 1.02 -6.97 -0.99
N GLY A 21 -0.06 -6.20 -0.82
CA GLY A 21 -1.29 -6.41 -1.59
C GLY A 21 -1.09 -6.26 -3.10
N GLN A 22 -0.16 -5.39 -3.51
CA GLN A 22 0.24 -5.21 -4.90
C GLN A 22 1.15 -6.34 -5.39
N LEU A 23 2.03 -6.87 -4.52
CA LEU A 23 2.87 -8.03 -4.84
C LEU A 23 2.07 -9.31 -5.04
N VAL A 24 1.06 -9.55 -4.21
CA VAL A 24 0.16 -10.72 -4.33
C VAL A 24 -0.62 -10.69 -5.66
N LYS A 25 -0.90 -9.50 -6.19
CA LYS A 25 -1.52 -9.30 -7.52
C LYS A 25 -0.53 -9.34 -8.69
N GLY A 26 0.77 -9.47 -8.43
CA GLY A 26 1.83 -9.44 -9.45
C GLY A 26 2.25 -8.03 -9.90
N HIS A 27 1.77 -6.97 -9.24
CA HIS A 27 2.12 -5.58 -9.56
C HIS A 27 3.38 -5.11 -8.80
N LEU A 28 4.54 -5.60 -9.21
CA LEU A 28 5.85 -5.23 -8.64
C LEU A 28 6.14 -3.73 -8.69
N PHE A 29 5.89 -3.06 -9.82
CA PHE A 29 6.14 -1.62 -9.96
C PHE A 29 5.28 -0.76 -9.04
N LYS A 30 4.02 -1.14 -8.80
CA LYS A 30 3.14 -0.45 -7.84
C LYS A 30 3.62 -0.64 -6.40
N ALA A 31 4.01 -1.87 -6.04
CA ALA A 31 4.56 -2.16 -4.71
C ALA A 31 5.83 -1.33 -4.43
N LEU A 32 6.73 -1.24 -5.42
CA LEU A 32 7.94 -0.44 -5.32
C LEU A 32 7.62 1.06 -5.13
N GLY A 33 6.63 1.58 -5.88
CA GLY A 33 6.17 2.96 -5.74
C GLY A 33 5.62 3.27 -4.35
N ILE A 34 4.86 2.36 -3.75
CA ILE A 34 4.35 2.50 -2.38
C ILE A 34 5.52 2.55 -1.38
N TRP A 35 6.52 1.68 -1.52
CA TRP A 35 7.67 1.65 -0.61
C TRP A 35 8.49 2.94 -0.70
N ILE A 36 8.73 3.45 -1.90
CA ILE A 36 9.40 4.74 -2.10
C ILE A 36 8.58 5.88 -1.49
N ALA A 37 7.25 5.86 -1.68
CA ALA A 37 6.37 6.86 -1.08
C ALA A 37 6.44 6.84 0.46
N PHE A 38 6.49 5.65 1.07
CA PHE A 38 6.67 5.46 2.51
C PHE A 38 8.05 5.95 3.01
N ILE A 39 9.12 5.74 2.25
CA ILE A 39 10.46 6.25 2.59
C ILE A 39 10.45 7.79 2.56
N ILE A 40 9.88 8.40 1.52
CA ILE A 40 9.80 9.85 1.38
C ILE A 40 8.95 10.45 2.50
N THR A 41 7.75 9.91 2.75
CA THR A 41 6.90 10.39 3.86
C THR A 41 7.48 10.09 5.24
N GLY A 42 8.26 9.02 5.38
CA GLY A 42 9.06 8.74 6.58
C GLY A 42 10.08 9.85 6.86
N THR A 43 10.84 10.28 5.84
CA THR A 43 11.76 11.41 5.98
C THR A 43 11.02 12.72 6.28
N MET A 44 9.83 12.92 5.72
CA MET A 44 8.99 14.09 6.01
C MET A 44 8.39 14.08 7.43
N HIS A 45 8.42 12.96 8.16
CA HIS A 45 8.02 12.97 9.59
C HIS A 45 8.97 13.81 10.44
N ILE A 46 10.24 13.95 10.04
CA ILE A 46 11.22 14.79 10.74
C ILE A 46 10.75 16.25 10.81
N PHE A 47 10.00 16.69 9.80
CA PHE A 47 9.44 18.03 9.70
C PHE A 47 7.99 18.13 10.20
N GLY A 48 7.44 17.07 10.81
CA GLY A 48 6.07 17.01 11.32
C GLY A 48 4.97 16.82 10.26
N ALA A 49 5.23 17.16 8.99
CA ALA A 49 4.28 17.01 7.89
C ALA A 49 4.01 15.54 7.49
N GLY A 50 4.96 14.64 7.74
CA GLY A 50 4.81 13.21 7.43
C GLY A 50 3.68 12.52 8.22
N PHE A 51 3.31 13.06 9.39
CA PHE A 51 2.35 12.42 10.30
C PHE A 51 0.93 12.30 9.73
N LEU A 52 0.50 13.26 8.90
CA LEU A 52 -0.80 13.22 8.22
C LEU A 52 -0.74 12.48 6.88
N LEU A 53 0.36 12.63 6.15
CA LEU A 53 0.53 12.02 4.83
C LEU A 53 0.70 10.50 4.90
N TRP A 54 1.28 9.98 5.98
CA TRP A 54 1.51 8.56 6.18
C TRP A 54 0.22 7.72 6.31
N PRO A 55 -0.72 8.05 7.21
CA PRO A 55 -2.01 7.34 7.25
C PRO A 55 -2.82 7.56 5.97
N LEU A 56 -2.70 8.72 5.31
CA LEU A 56 -3.37 8.99 4.03
C LEU A 56 -2.89 8.03 2.93
N ILE A 57 -1.57 7.92 2.73
CA ILE A 57 -0.96 7.00 1.75
C ILE A 57 -1.27 5.56 2.12
N TRP A 58 -1.27 5.23 3.42
CA TRP A 58 -1.59 3.89 3.90
C TRP A 58 -3.04 3.48 3.59
N ILE A 59 -4.02 4.36 3.79
CA ILE A 59 -5.43 4.10 3.42
C ILE A 59 -5.57 4.00 1.89
N TRP A 60 -4.90 4.87 1.14
CA TRP A 60 -4.97 4.88 -0.32
C TRP A 60 -4.45 3.58 -0.94
N GLN A 61 -3.29 3.08 -0.50
CA GLN A 61 -2.78 1.79 -1.00
C GLN A 61 -3.70 0.62 -0.62
N LEU A 62 -4.41 0.71 0.51
CA LEU A 62 -5.32 -0.32 0.98
C LEU A 62 -6.57 -0.35 0.09
N TYR A 63 -7.08 0.83 -0.28
CA TYR A 63 -8.14 0.99 -1.25
C TYR A 63 -7.73 0.50 -2.65
N ASP A 64 -6.53 0.84 -3.13
CA ASP A 64 -6.03 0.33 -4.42
C ASP A 64 -5.84 -1.21 -4.37
N ALA A 65 -5.34 -1.75 -3.26
CA ALA A 65 -5.23 -3.20 -3.06
C ALA A 65 -6.59 -3.91 -2.93
N TYR A 66 -7.66 -3.20 -2.55
CA TYR A 66 -9.01 -3.73 -2.51
C TYR A 66 -9.74 -3.63 -3.86
N ASN A 67 -9.56 -2.53 -4.59
CA ASN A 67 -10.33 -2.26 -5.81
C ASN A 67 -9.62 -2.65 -7.12
N ALA A 68 -8.29 -2.78 -7.13
CA ALA A 68 -7.54 -3.26 -8.29
C ALA A 68 -7.77 -4.75 -8.57
#